data_AF-A0A9P7S7M8-F1
#
_entry.id   AF-A0A9P7S7M8-F1
#
_cell.length_a   1.000
_cell.length_b   1.000
_cell.length_c   1.000
_cell.angle_alpha   90.00
_cell.angle_beta   90.00
_cell.angle_gamma   90.00
#
_symmetry.space_group_name_H-M   'P 1'
#
loop_
_entity.id
_entity.type
_entity.pdbx_description
1 polymer ?
#
loop_
_entity_poly.entity_id
_entity_poly.type
_entity_poly.pdbx_seq_one_letter_code
_entity_poly.pdbx_strand_id
1 'polypeptide(L)'
;MTVPASVRLGGPAVSARPTGQQWLKDFFAACNGGCRVDFLPIHWYGEGTANFDQYVQVMHNMFNKPIWVTEFAPTSGDALAFMRDTLTFLDSIPMSNDMPGLLMLQLPQLVRSTYPPVLIQNLNHSLFVGLLDGNNNINNLGNIYINGA
;
A
#
# COMPACT_ATOMS: atom_id res chain seq x y z
N MET A 1 7.45 -22.87 16.25
CA MET A 1 6.07 -22.60 15.79
C MET A 1 6.11 -22.53 14.27
N THR A 2 5.43 -23.44 13.57
CA THR A 2 5.36 -23.45 12.10
C THR A 2 4.01 -22.91 11.66
N VAL A 3 4.00 -21.89 10.81
CA VAL A 3 2.77 -21.42 10.16
C VAL A 3 2.24 -22.57 9.27
N PRO A 4 0.98 -23.01 9.43
CA PRO A 4 0.41 -24.08 8.61
C PRO A 4 0.57 -23.81 7.11
N ALA A 5 0.74 -24.85 6.29
CA ALA A 5 0.83 -24.72 4.82
C ALA A 5 -0.42 -24.09 4.19
N SER A 6 -1.58 -24.22 4.86
CA SER A 6 -2.85 -23.62 4.45
C SER A 6 -2.92 -22.10 4.62
N VAL A 7 -2.02 -21.49 5.40
CA VAL A 7 -1.97 -20.04 5.62
C VAL A 7 -0.84 -19.47 4.79
N ARG A 8 -1.14 -18.55 3.86
CA ARG A 8 -0.11 -17.87 3.06
C ARG A 8 0.67 -16.86 3.90
N LEU A 9 2.00 -16.89 3.80
CA LEU A 9 2.92 -16.05 4.57
C LEU A 9 3.45 -14.89 3.71
N GLY A 10 3.11 -13.67 4.10
CA GLY A 10 3.68 -12.46 3.52
C GLY A 10 5.11 -12.21 3.99
N GLY A 11 5.92 -11.65 3.11
CA GLY A 11 7.22 -11.08 3.48
C GLY A 11 7.06 -9.83 4.36
N PRO A 12 8.16 -9.27 4.88
CA PRO A 12 8.13 -7.99 5.58
C PRO A 12 7.71 -6.86 4.61
N ALA A 13 6.74 -6.04 5.00
CA ALA A 13 6.35 -4.88 4.21
C ALA A 13 7.33 -3.73 4.46
N VAL A 14 7.88 -3.16 3.39
CA VAL A 14 8.86 -2.07 3.48
C VAL A 14 8.39 -0.84 2.73
N SER A 15 8.90 0.33 3.12
CA SER A 15 8.69 1.57 2.37
C SER A 15 9.28 1.48 0.95
N ALA A 16 8.70 2.22 0.01
CA ALA A 16 9.21 2.34 -1.37
C ALA A 16 10.59 3.02 -1.53
N ARG A 17 11.23 3.45 -0.44
CA ARG A 17 12.59 4.04 -0.49
C ARG A 17 13.62 2.99 -0.89
N PRO A 18 14.75 3.38 -1.52
CA PRO A 18 15.85 2.46 -1.84
C PRO A 18 16.35 1.63 -0.65
N THR A 19 16.30 2.21 0.56
CA THR A 19 16.66 1.51 1.80
C THR A 19 15.73 0.34 2.13
N GLY A 20 14.44 0.42 1.80
CA GLY A 20 13.50 -0.69 1.98
C GLY A 20 13.81 -1.85 1.03
N GLN A 21 14.10 -1.52 -0.24
CA GLN A 21 14.52 -2.53 -1.23
C GLN A 21 15.82 -3.21 -0.82
N GLN A 22 16.81 -2.45 -0.36
CA GLN A 22 18.07 -3.01 0.12
C GLN A 22 17.84 -3.92 1.33
N TRP A 23 17.03 -3.49 2.30
CA TRP A 23 16.71 -4.31 3.47
C TRP A 23 16.06 -5.64 3.08
N LEU A 24 15.15 -5.65 2.11
CA LEU A 24 14.54 -6.90 1.63
C LEU A 24 15.55 -7.82 0.94
N LYS A 25 16.49 -7.27 0.16
CA LYS A 25 17.59 -8.06 -0.43
C LYS A 25 18.41 -8.72 0.67
N ASP A 26 18.78 -7.95 1.70
CA ASP A 26 19.56 -8.45 2.83
C ASP A 26 18.78 -9.52 3.62
N PHE A 27 17.46 -9.33 3.81
CA PHE A 27 16.57 -10.30 4.44
C PHE A 27 16.54 -11.63 3.68
N PHE A 28 16.28 -11.61 2.37
CA PHE A 28 16.24 -12.83 1.56
C PHE A 28 17.62 -13.49 1.41
N ALA A 29 18.70 -12.70 1.40
CA ALA A 29 20.05 -13.24 1.44
C ALA A 29 20.33 -13.97 2.77
N ALA A 30 19.94 -13.38 3.90
CA ALA A 30 20.09 -13.99 5.22
C ALA A 30 19.27 -15.28 5.38
N CYS A 31 18.13 -15.36 4.69
CA CYS A 31 17.32 -16.58 4.62
C CYS A 31 18.04 -17.75 3.95
N ASN A 32 19.01 -17.50 3.06
CA ASN A 32 19.75 -18.51 2.30
C ASN A 32 18.83 -19.60 1.67
N GLY A 33 17.69 -19.19 1.10
CA GLY A 33 16.69 -20.09 0.51
C GLY A 33 15.76 -20.82 1.49
N GLY A 34 15.94 -20.66 2.80
CA GLY A 34 15.13 -21.33 3.83
C GLY A 34 13.83 -20.63 4.21
N CYS A 35 13.60 -19.40 3.76
CA CYS A 35 12.40 -18.66 4.09
C CYS A 35 11.22 -19.04 3.21
N ARG A 36 10.11 -19.40 3.86
CA ARG A 36 8.81 -19.47 3.22
C ARG A 36 8.23 -18.06 3.13
N VAL A 37 8.16 -17.52 1.91
CA VAL A 37 7.45 -16.28 1.60
C VAL A 37 6.61 -16.54 0.36
N ASP A 38 5.30 -16.49 0.54
CA ASP A 38 4.31 -16.83 -0.48
C ASP A 38 3.96 -15.60 -1.35
N PHE A 39 4.03 -14.39 -0.78
CA PHE A 39 3.84 -13.11 -1.48
C PHE A 39 4.62 -11.98 -0.78
N LEU A 40 4.80 -10.84 -1.45
CA LEU A 40 5.50 -9.68 -0.89
C LEU A 40 4.54 -8.49 -0.70
N PRO A 41 4.25 -8.09 0.55
CA PRO A 41 3.55 -6.85 0.81
C PRO A 41 4.46 -5.63 0.55
N ILE A 42 3.93 -4.57 -0.05
CA ILE A 42 4.67 -3.35 -0.34
C ILE A 42 3.87 -2.10 0.04
N HIS A 43 4.59 -1.05 0.46
CA HIS A 43 4.03 0.27 0.71
C HIS A 43 4.51 1.25 -0.36
N TRP A 44 3.66 2.15 -0.83
CA TRP A 44 4.04 3.19 -1.78
C TRP A 44 3.39 4.55 -1.48
N TYR A 45 4.20 5.59 -1.37
CA TYR A 45 3.72 6.96 -1.30
C TYR A 45 4.58 7.81 -2.21
N GLY A 46 3.98 8.43 -3.22
CA GLY A 46 4.72 9.21 -4.21
C GLY A 46 3.82 9.94 -5.19
N GLU A 47 4.41 10.44 -6.26
CA GLU A 47 3.71 11.24 -7.26
C GLU A 47 3.50 10.44 -8.54
N GLY A 48 2.29 10.47 -9.09
CA GLY A 48 1.95 9.93 -10.42
C GLY A 48 1.75 8.42 -10.48
N THR A 49 0.69 8.00 -11.19
CA THR A 49 0.32 6.59 -11.40
C THR A 49 1.44 5.80 -12.07
N ALA A 50 2.09 6.35 -13.11
CA ALA A 50 3.16 5.66 -13.81
C ALA A 50 4.34 5.26 -12.89
N ASN A 51 4.65 6.07 -11.87
CA ASN A 51 5.69 5.75 -10.89
C ASN A 51 5.25 4.65 -9.92
N PHE A 52 3.96 4.60 -9.57
CA PHE A 52 3.38 3.50 -8.80
C PHE A 52 3.46 2.19 -9.60
N ASP A 53 2.99 2.20 -10.86
CA ASP A 53 2.99 1.02 -11.74
C ASP A 53 4.41 0.47 -11.92
N GLN A 54 5.36 1.37 -12.20
CA GLN A 54 6.78 1.03 -12.32
C GLN A 54 7.32 0.40 -11.02
N TYR A 55 6.97 0.95 -9.86
CA TYR A 55 7.42 0.41 -8.58
C TYR A 55 6.88 -1.00 -8.33
N VAL A 56 5.59 -1.25 -8.59
CA VAL A 56 4.98 -2.59 -8.48
C VAL A 56 5.73 -3.61 -9.36
N GLN A 57 6.01 -3.24 -10.61
CA GLN A 57 6.75 -4.09 -11.55
C GLN A 57 8.19 -4.34 -11.10
N VAL A 58 8.91 -3.31 -10.64
CA VAL A 58 10.27 -3.44 -10.13
C VAL A 58 10.33 -4.40 -8.94
N MET A 59 9.41 -4.26 -7.99
CA MET A 59 9.36 -5.15 -6.82
C MET A 59 9.06 -6.60 -7.21
N HIS A 60 8.10 -6.81 -8.12
CA HIS A 60 7.81 -8.14 -8.64
C HIS A 60 9.03 -8.77 -9.32
N ASN A 61 9.68 -8.04 -10.23
CA ASN A 61 10.84 -8.52 -10.98
C ASN A 61 12.05 -8.79 -10.08
N MET A 62 12.23 -7.98 -9.02
CA MET A 62 13.37 -8.10 -8.11
C MET A 62 13.30 -9.34 -7.23
N PHE A 63 12.11 -9.73 -6.76
CA PHE A 63 11.95 -10.82 -5.80
C PHE A 63 11.23 -12.05 -6.36
N ASN A 64 10.66 -11.95 -7.57
CA ASN A 64 9.88 -13.00 -8.23
C ASN A 64 8.78 -13.56 -7.31
N LYS A 65 8.00 -12.64 -6.70
CA LYS A 65 6.88 -12.95 -5.80
C LYS A 65 5.63 -12.21 -6.23
N PRO A 66 4.42 -12.80 -6.07
CA PRO A 66 3.17 -12.04 -6.14
C PRO A 66 3.24 -10.83 -5.20
N ILE A 67 2.77 -9.69 -5.66
CA ILE A 67 2.81 -8.44 -4.91
C ILE A 67 1.46 -8.20 -4.25
N TRP A 68 1.48 -7.80 -2.98
CA TRP A 68 0.32 -7.29 -2.26
C TRP A 68 0.55 -5.83 -1.89
N VAL A 69 -0.22 -4.91 -2.46
CA VAL A 69 -0.11 -3.50 -2.09
C VAL A 69 -0.91 -3.27 -0.81
N THR A 70 -0.21 -3.23 0.32
CA THR A 70 -0.81 -3.11 1.66
C THR A 70 -0.96 -1.67 2.12
N GLU A 71 -0.23 -0.73 1.53
CA GLU A 71 -0.41 0.70 1.76
C GLU A 71 -0.06 1.47 0.49
N PHE A 72 -0.93 2.36 0.02
CA PHE A 72 -0.57 3.31 -1.01
C PHE A 72 -1.39 4.60 -0.97
N ALA A 73 -0.79 5.72 -1.37
CA ALA A 73 -1.50 6.97 -1.66
C ALA A 73 -0.62 7.92 -2.48
N PRO A 74 -1.21 8.83 -3.28
CA PRO A 74 -0.43 9.89 -3.91
C PRO A 74 -0.01 10.93 -2.87
N THR A 75 1.20 11.48 -3.00
CA THR A 75 1.69 12.57 -2.12
C THR A 75 1.32 13.96 -2.64
N SER A 76 0.85 14.05 -3.88
CA SER A 76 0.40 15.29 -4.55
C SER A 76 -0.49 14.94 -5.76
N GLY A 77 -1.09 15.94 -6.42
CA GLY A 77 -1.87 15.75 -7.64
C GLY A 77 -3.38 15.60 -7.41
N ASP A 78 -4.06 14.81 -8.24
CA ASP A 78 -5.48 14.45 -8.11
C ASP A 78 -5.60 13.02 -7.57
N ALA A 79 -6.03 12.88 -6.31
CA ALA A 79 -6.14 11.58 -5.65
C ALA A 79 -7.23 10.69 -6.26
N LEU A 80 -8.30 11.27 -6.80
CA LEU A 80 -9.40 10.53 -7.39
C LEU A 80 -8.96 9.91 -8.73
N ALA A 81 -8.29 10.70 -9.57
CA ALA A 81 -7.71 10.22 -10.82
C ALA A 81 -6.64 9.15 -10.54
N PHE A 82 -5.71 9.42 -9.62
CA PHE A 82 -4.68 8.47 -9.23
C PHE A 82 -5.28 7.13 -8.75
N MET A 83 -6.32 7.17 -7.91
CA MET A 83 -6.96 5.95 -7.43
C MET A 83 -7.60 5.16 -8.58
N ARG A 84 -8.35 5.80 -9.47
CA ARG A 84 -8.96 5.13 -10.63
C ARG A 84 -7.93 4.44 -11.50
N ASP A 85 -6.87 5.16 -11.86
CA ASP A 85 -5.85 4.65 -12.77
C ASP A 85 -5.06 3.52 -12.11
N THR A 86 -4.72 3.67 -10.82
CA THR A 86 -4.02 2.64 -10.04
C THR A 86 -4.84 1.37 -9.90
N LEU A 87 -6.13 1.48 -9.56
CA LEU A 87 -7.01 0.32 -9.46
C LEU A 87 -7.16 -0.37 -10.82
N THR A 88 -7.32 0.39 -11.90
CA THR A 88 -7.36 -0.15 -13.27
C THR A 88 -6.09 -0.92 -13.61
N PHE A 89 -4.91 -0.39 -13.26
CA PHE A 89 -3.64 -1.08 -13.44
C PHE A 89 -3.57 -2.38 -12.62
N LEU A 90 -3.94 -2.32 -11.34
CA LEU A 90 -3.91 -3.49 -10.45
C LEU A 90 -4.88 -4.59 -10.91
N ASP A 91 -6.05 -4.23 -11.44
CA ASP A 91 -7.00 -5.19 -12.01
C ASP A 91 -6.48 -5.81 -13.31
N SER A 92 -5.59 -5.11 -14.03
CA SER A 92 -5.04 -5.58 -15.31
C SER A 92 -3.87 -6.57 -15.17
N ILE A 93 -3.20 -6.62 -14.02
CA ILE A 93 -2.00 -7.46 -13.83
C ILE A 93 -2.37 -8.86 -13.33
N PRO A 94 -1.84 -9.97 -13.90
CA PRO A 94 -2.24 -11.32 -13.50
C PRO A 94 -2.05 -11.64 -12.02
N MET A 95 -1.04 -11.03 -11.37
CA MET A 95 -0.70 -11.27 -9.97
C MET A 95 -1.72 -10.72 -8.96
N SER A 96 -2.65 -9.84 -9.39
CA SER A 96 -3.72 -9.36 -8.50
C SER A 96 -4.77 -10.44 -8.20
N ASN A 97 -5.00 -11.36 -9.13
CA ASN A 97 -5.90 -12.51 -8.93
C ASN A 97 -5.46 -13.41 -7.77
N ASP A 98 -4.16 -13.46 -7.52
CA ASP A 98 -3.60 -14.24 -6.40
C ASP A 98 -3.75 -13.49 -5.06
N MET A 99 -3.93 -12.17 -5.05
CA MET A 99 -3.98 -11.33 -3.84
C MET A 99 -5.13 -10.31 -3.91
N PRO A 100 -6.39 -10.72 -3.65
CA PRO A 100 -7.59 -9.90 -3.91
C PRO A 100 -7.82 -8.76 -2.89
N GLY A 101 -6.83 -8.39 -2.09
CA GLY A 101 -6.98 -7.34 -1.08
C GLY A 101 -6.15 -6.11 -1.44
N LEU A 102 -6.77 -4.93 -1.47
CA LEU A 102 -6.05 -3.66 -1.48
C LEU A 102 -6.35 -2.95 -0.17
N LEU A 103 -5.32 -2.40 0.46
CA LEU A 103 -5.48 -1.52 1.60
C LEU A 103 -4.90 -0.16 1.20
N MET A 104 -5.77 0.79 0.92
CA MET A 104 -5.37 2.19 0.87
C MET A 104 -5.33 2.66 2.31
N LEU A 105 -4.14 2.92 2.85
CA LEU A 105 -4.09 3.64 4.10
C LEU A 105 -4.58 5.06 3.85
N GLN A 106 -5.74 5.35 4.43
CA GLN A 106 -5.96 6.66 5.04
C GLN A 106 -4.71 6.93 5.86
N LEU A 107 -3.83 7.84 5.45
CA LEU A 107 -2.79 8.32 6.35
C LEU A 107 -3.53 8.87 7.58
N PRO A 108 -3.53 8.19 8.74
CA PRO A 108 -3.86 8.89 9.96
C PRO A 108 -2.55 9.59 10.28
N GLN A 109 -2.28 10.72 9.63
CA GLN A 109 -1.37 11.68 10.26
C GLN A 109 -2.10 12.22 11.49
N LEU A 110 -2.28 11.37 12.52
CA LEU A 110 -2.64 11.61 13.94
C LEU A 110 -3.53 10.50 14.58
N VAL A 111 -3.16 9.22 14.51
CA VAL A 111 -3.53 8.26 15.57
C VAL A 111 -2.27 7.65 16.20
N ARG A 112 -1.39 8.54 16.68
CA ARG A 112 -0.41 8.38 17.77
C ARG A 112 0.69 9.44 17.64
N SER A 113 0.33 10.71 17.82
CA SER A 113 1.20 11.54 18.65
C SER A 113 0.56 11.53 20.02
N THR A 114 1.27 10.94 20.98
CA THR A 114 1.17 11.19 22.42
C THR A 114 -0.02 12.04 22.89
N TYR A 115 -0.91 11.42 23.69
CA TYR A 115 -1.72 12.17 24.67
C TYR A 115 -0.81 13.18 25.41
N PRO A 116 -1.28 14.41 25.71
CA PRO A 116 -2.68 14.81 25.91
C PRO A 116 -3.31 15.64 24.76
N PRO A 117 -4.65 15.80 24.75
CA PRO A 117 -5.40 16.26 23.59
C PRO A 117 -5.31 17.79 23.46
N VAL A 118 -4.64 18.25 22.41
CA VAL A 118 -4.84 19.61 21.90
C VAL A 118 -5.82 19.52 20.73
N LEU A 119 -6.93 20.24 20.88
CA LEU A 119 -7.98 20.44 19.89
C LEU A 119 -7.43 20.58 18.48
N ILE A 120 -7.60 19.53 17.67
CA ILE A 120 -7.32 19.57 16.25
C ILE A 120 -8.57 20.06 15.54
N GLN A 121 -8.80 21.37 15.61
CA GLN A 121 -9.80 22.07 14.80
C GLN A 121 -9.23 22.67 13.50
N ASN A 122 -7.98 22.36 13.12
CA ASN A 122 -7.35 22.97 11.95
C ASN A 122 -6.45 22.00 11.16
N LEU A 123 -7.01 20.91 10.61
CA LEU A 123 -6.34 20.10 9.59
C LEU A 123 -7.03 20.28 8.24
N ASN A 124 -6.78 21.40 7.58
CA ASN A 124 -7.04 21.56 6.14
C ASN A 124 -6.15 20.65 5.26
N HIS A 125 -5.34 19.76 5.85
CA HIS A 125 -4.49 18.78 5.16
C HIS A 125 -5.06 17.35 5.16
N SER A 126 -6.20 17.08 5.82
CA SER A 126 -6.80 15.73 5.87
C SER A 126 -7.80 15.43 4.75
N LEU A 127 -7.95 16.32 3.76
CA LEU A 127 -8.97 16.21 2.71
C LEU A 127 -8.47 15.57 1.41
N PHE A 128 -7.14 15.51 1.18
CA PHE A 128 -6.63 15.11 -0.14
C PHE A 128 -6.75 13.60 -0.43
N VAL A 129 -6.43 12.75 0.54
CA VAL A 129 -6.46 11.27 0.38
C VAL A 129 -7.38 10.58 1.38
N GLY A 130 -8.24 11.33 2.06
CA GLY A 130 -9.20 10.76 2.99
C GLY A 130 -10.32 10.02 2.26
N LEU A 131 -10.79 8.91 2.80
CA LEU A 131 -11.95 8.14 2.31
C LEU A 131 -13.28 8.62 2.91
N LEU A 132 -13.22 9.44 3.96
CA LEU A 132 -14.37 10.06 4.63
C LEU A 132 -14.38 11.58 4.40
N ASP A 133 -15.56 12.17 4.35
CA ASP A 133 -15.75 13.62 4.36
C ASP A 133 -15.66 14.20 5.80
N GLY A 134 -15.80 15.53 5.93
CA GLY A 134 -15.77 16.21 7.24
C GLY A 134 -16.92 15.84 8.18
N ASN A 135 -17.93 15.08 7.71
CA ASN A 135 -19.07 14.60 8.47
C ASN A 135 -19.00 13.09 8.75
N ASN A 136 -17.86 12.44 8.48
CA ASN A 136 -17.64 10.99 8.59
C ASN A 136 -18.47 10.13 7.62
N ASN A 137 -18.96 10.68 6.50
CA ASN A 137 -19.58 9.88 5.44
C ASN A 137 -18.53 9.44 4.41
N ILE A 138 -18.77 8.32 3.73
CA ILE A 138 -17.93 7.86 2.61
C ILE A 138 -17.97 8.91 1.49
N ASN A 139 -16.80 9.42 1.11
CA ASN A 139 -16.68 10.41 0.04
C ASN A 139 -16.45 9.74 -1.32
N ASN A 140 -16.17 10.53 -2.38
CA ASN A 140 -15.94 9.97 -3.73
C ASN A 140 -14.74 9.00 -3.78
N LEU A 141 -13.66 9.30 -3.06
CA LEU A 141 -12.48 8.45 -2.98
C LEU A 141 -12.81 7.15 -2.23
N GLY A 142 -13.55 7.25 -1.12
CA GLY A 142 -14.12 6.11 -0.39
C GLY A 142 -14.99 5.21 -1.25
N ASN A 143 -15.85 5.80 -2.08
CA ASN A 143 -16.73 5.04 -2.97
C ASN A 143 -15.96 4.26 -4.03
N ILE A 144 -14.89 4.84 -4.60
CA ILE A 144 -14.03 4.12 -5.55
C ILE A 144 -13.25 3.01 -4.83
N TYR A 145 -12.74 3.27 -3.63
CA TYR A 145 -12.01 2.28 -2.86
C TYR A 145 -12.81 1.00 -2.56
N ILE A 146 -14.10 1.13 -2.22
CA ILE A 146 -14.94 -0.02 -1.85
C ILE A 146 -15.65 -0.68 -3.04
N ASN A 147 -15.88 0.06 -4.14
CA ASN A 147 -16.64 -0.44 -5.29
C ASN A 147 -15.79 -0.69 -6.55
N GLY A 148 -14.51 -0.30 -6.55
CA GLY A 148 -13.65 -0.33 -7.73
C GLY A 148 -13.75 0.95 -8.58
N ALA A 149 -12.92 1.00 -9.63
CA ALA A 149 -12.89 2.08 -10.63
C ALA A 149 -13.98 1.93 -11.69
#